data_AF-E6X1W4-F1
#
_entry.id   AF-E6X1W4-F1
#
_cell.length_a   1.000
_cell.length_b   1.000
_cell.length_c   1.000
_cell.angle_alpha   90.00
_cell.angle_beta   90.00
_cell.angle_gamma   90.00
#
_symmetry.space_group_name_H-M   'P 1'
#
loop_
_entity.id
_entity.type
_entity.pdbx_description
1 polymer ?
#
loop_
_entity_poly.entity_id
_entity_poly.type
_entity_poly.pdbx_seq_one_letter_code
_entity_poly.pdbx_strand_id
1 'polypeptide(L)'
;MRLKSRTLSFLINFLLGTFWAVAVLGALAAFFRHIDVGFFYALAGMIVWAIPGLFGVLLMEVFLAAFERTEELRHQTRLLKEIKQRLDSRSDR
;
A
#
# COMPACT_ATOMS: atom_id res chain seq x y z
N MET A 1 -5.56 -6.96 9.23
CA MET A 1 -4.19 -7.19 8.73
C MET A 1 -3.20 -6.80 9.82
N ARG A 2 -2.59 -7.78 10.50
CA ARG A 2 -1.71 -7.52 11.65
C ARG A 2 -0.30 -7.95 11.27
N LEU A 3 0.35 -7.11 10.46
CA LEU A 3 1.78 -7.23 10.17
C LEU A 3 2.52 -7.38 11.50
N LYS A 4 3.36 -8.42 11.64
CA LYS A 4 3.99 -8.80 12.91
C LYS A 4 4.77 -7.66 13.58
N SER A 5 5.24 -6.67 12.81
CA SER A 5 5.83 -5.43 13.33
C SER A 5 4.84 -4.26 13.29
N ARG A 6 4.28 -3.92 14.47
CA ARG A 6 3.37 -2.79 14.68
C ARG A 6 3.88 -1.48 14.06
N THR A 7 5.19 -1.22 14.14
CA THR A 7 5.83 0.00 13.64
C THR A 7 5.85 0.08 12.12
N LEU A 8 6.13 -1.03 11.43
CA LEU A 8 6.17 -1.03 9.96
C LEU A 8 4.77 -0.87 9.37
N SER A 9 3.78 -1.56 9.96
CA SER A 9 2.38 -1.38 9.60
C SER A 9 1.93 0.06 9.74
N PHE A 10 2.27 0.68 10.87
CA PHE A 10 1.97 2.08 11.11
C PHE A 10 2.63 2.97 10.07
N LEU A 11 3.92 2.76 9.80
CA LEU A 11 4.69 3.60 8.87
C LEU A 11 4.15 3.50 7.44
N ILE A 12 3.87 2.29 6.94
CA ILE A 12 3.32 2.09 5.59
C ILE A 12 1.94 2.73 5.48
N ASN A 13 1.05 2.53 6.47
CA ASN A 13 -0.28 3.14 6.46
C ASN A 13 -0.22 4.67 6.56
N PHE A 14 0.72 5.21 7.34
CA PHE A 14 0.95 6.65 7.43
C PHE A 14 1.44 7.23 6.09
N LEU A 15 2.39 6.57 5.43
CA LEU A 15 2.89 6.95 4.10
C LEU A 15 1.78 6.88 3.05
N LEU A 16 0.97 5.81 3.05
CA LEU A 16 -0.17 5.66 2.15
C LEU A 16 -1.18 6.81 2.33
N GLY A 17 -1.53 7.14 3.58
CA GLY A 17 -2.37 8.30 3.89
C GLY A 17 -1.75 9.64 3.46
N THR A 18 -0.43 9.77 3.61
CA THR A 18 0.31 10.95 3.15
C THR A 18 0.25 11.09 1.64
N PHE A 19 0.43 10.02 0.87
CA PHE A 19 0.32 10.07 -0.59
C PHE A 19 -1.10 10.41 -1.06
N TRP A 20 -2.13 9.89 -0.38
CA TRP A 20 -3.51 10.30 -0.62
C TRP A 20 -3.72 11.80 -0.36
N ALA A 21 -3.19 12.32 0.75
CA ALA A 21 -3.27 13.74 1.05
C ALA A 21 -2.53 14.58 -0.02
N VAL A 22 -1.35 14.16 -0.45
CA VAL A 22 -0.60 14.82 -1.53
C VAL A 22 -1.39 14.83 -2.84
N ALA A 23 -2.03 13.71 -3.21
CA ALA A 23 -2.85 13.62 -4.41
C ALA A 23 -4.03 14.60 -4.35
N VAL A 24 -4.79 14.58 -3.25
CA VAL A 24 -5.99 15.41 -3.10
C VAL A 24 -5.63 16.89 -2.96
N LEU A 25 -4.65 17.23 -2.12
CA LEU A 25 -4.23 18.61 -1.91
C LEU A 25 -3.56 19.18 -3.18
N GLY A 26 -2.74 18.39 -3.87
CA GLY A 26 -2.13 18.80 -5.14
C GLY A 26 -3.18 19.07 -6.22
N ALA A 27 -4.16 18.18 -6.34
CA ALA A 27 -5.29 18.34 -7.26
C ALA A 27 -6.10 19.61 -6.96
N LEU A 28 -6.53 19.80 -5.71
CA LEU A 28 -7.32 20.96 -5.30
C LEU A 28 -6.54 22.26 -5.44
N ALA A 29 -5.27 22.29 -5.03
CA ALA A 29 -4.42 23.46 -5.18
C ALA A 29 -4.25 23.85 -6.66
N ALA A 30 -4.06 22.87 -7.54
CA ALA A 30 -3.98 23.11 -8.98
C ALA A 30 -5.30 23.63 -9.56
N PHE A 31 -6.44 23.10 -9.12
CA PHE A 31 -7.75 23.55 -9.56
C PHE A 31 -8.00 25.01 -9.18
N PHE A 32 -7.86 25.36 -7.90
CA PHE A 32 -8.10 26.73 -7.43
C PHE A 32 -7.11 27.73 -8.03
N ARG A 33 -5.88 27.33 -8.31
CA ARG A 33 -4.88 28.21 -8.95
C ARG A 33 -5.21 28.53 -10.41
N HIS A 34 -5.91 27.65 -11.12
CA HIS A 34 -6.15 27.79 -12.56
C HIS A 34 -7.61 28.01 -12.93
N ILE A 35 -8.51 28.14 -11.94
CA ILE A 35 -9.94 28.38 -12.18
C ILE A 35 -10.17 29.68 -12.97
N ASP A 36 -9.33 30.69 -12.75
CA ASP A 36 -9.37 31.97 -13.46
C ASP A 36 -8.98 31.87 -14.94
N VAL A 37 -8.21 30.85 -15.32
CA VAL A 37 -7.81 30.60 -16.73
C VAL A 37 -8.96 29.95 -17.50
N GLY A 38 -9.79 29.18 -16.81
CA GLY A 38 -10.97 28.54 -17.38
C GLY A 38 -11.25 27.18 -16.74
N PHE A 39 -12.53 26.87 -16.59
CA PHE A 39 -12.99 25.67 -15.90
C PHE A 39 -12.40 24.36 -16.44
N PHE A 40 -12.41 24.16 -17.76
CA PHE A 40 -11.86 22.94 -18.38
C PHE A 40 -10.35 22.81 -18.21
N TYR A 41 -9.62 23.93 -18.27
CA TYR A 41 -8.18 23.95 -18.06
C TYR A 41 -7.83 23.63 -16.60
N ALA A 42 -8.57 24.20 -15.66
CA ALA A 42 -8.43 23.89 -14.23
C ALA A 42 -8.71 22.40 -13.93
N LEU A 43 -9.72 21.81 -14.57
CA LEU A 43 -10.06 20.40 -14.42
C LEU A 43 -8.95 19.48 -14.96
N ALA A 44 -8.39 19.79 -16.14
CA ALA A 44 -7.25 19.04 -16.68
C ALA A 44 -6.02 19.18 -15.78
N GLY A 45 -5.74 20.38 -15.28
CA GLY A 45 -4.67 20.64 -14.32
C GLY A 45 -4.84 19.84 -13.03
N MET A 46 -6.05 19.81 -12.46
CA MET A 46 -6.38 19.02 -11.27
C MET A 46 -5.97 17.55 -11.43
N ILE A 47 -6.30 16.94 -12.58
CA ILE A 47 -5.97 15.53 -12.86
C ILE A 47 -4.45 15.36 -12.96
N VAL A 48 -3.77 16.21 -13.74
CA VAL A 48 -2.32 16.12 -13.95
C VAL A 48 -1.56 16.25 -12.62
N TRP A 49 -1.98 17.19 -11.77
CA TRP A 49 -1.34 17.42 -10.47
C TRP A 49 -1.65 16.35 -9.41
N ALA A 50 -2.72 15.56 -9.59
CA ALA A 50 -3.00 14.40 -8.75
C ALA A 50 -2.04 13.23 -9.03
N ILE A 51 -1.50 13.12 -10.25
CA ILE A 51 -0.73 11.96 -10.72
C ILE A 51 0.44 11.60 -9.80
N PRO A 52 1.31 12.53 -9.36
CA PRO A 52 2.45 12.17 -8.51
C PRO A 52 2.03 11.56 -7.17
N GLY A 53 0.95 12.07 -6.57
CA GLY A 53 0.39 11.53 -5.34
C GLY A 53 -0.21 10.14 -5.55
N LEU A 54 -1.02 9.97 -6.60
CA LEU A 54 -1.62 8.68 -6.96
C LEU A 54 -0.58 7.62 -7.32
N PHE A 55 0.49 8.01 -7.99
CA PHE A 55 1.62 7.14 -8.26
C PHE A 55 2.29 6.66 -6.96
N GLY A 56 2.45 7.57 -5.99
CA GLY A 56 2.93 7.22 -4.65
C GLY A 56 2.00 6.26 -3.90
N VAL A 57 0.67 6.45 -4.01
CA VAL A 57 -0.33 5.51 -3.46
C VAL A 57 -0.12 4.12 -4.06
N LEU A 58 -0.06 4.02 -5.39
CA LEU A 58 0.14 2.76 -6.09
C LEU A 58 1.42 2.04 -5.66
N LEU A 59 2.54 2.77 -5.56
CA LEU A 59 3.81 2.21 -5.11
C LEU A 59 3.72 1.66 -3.67
N MET A 60 3.08 2.38 -2.76
CA MET A 60 2.88 1.90 -1.39
C MET A 60 1.99 0.67 -1.32
N GLU A 61 0.95 0.62 -2.15
CA GLU A 61 0.03 -0.51 -2.20
C GLU A 61 0.70 -1.78 -2.74
N VAL A 62 1.52 -1.65 -3.79
CA VAL A 62 2.36 -2.74 -4.30
C VAL A 62 3.36 -3.21 -3.24
N PHE A 63 3.98 -2.28 -2.52
CA PHE A 63 4.92 -2.61 -1.44
C PHE A 63 4.24 -3.38 -0.30
N LEU A 64 3.04 -2.93 0.11
CA LEU A 64 2.25 -3.60 1.15
C LEU A 64 1.87 -5.02 0.71
N ALA A 65 1.34 -5.18 -0.50
CA ALA A 65 0.95 -6.48 -1.04
C ALA A 65 2.14 -7.45 -1.14
N ALA A 66 3.30 -6.95 -1.57
CA ALA A 66 4.52 -7.75 -1.61
C ALA A 66 4.93 -8.22 -0.20
N PHE A 67 4.86 -7.34 0.80
CA PHE A 67 5.19 -7.69 2.17
C PHE A 67 4.22 -8.74 2.73
N GLU A 68 2.90 -8.53 2.60
CA GLU A 68 1.88 -9.46 3.07
C GLU A 68 2.08 -10.86 2.47
N ARG A 69 2.36 -10.94 1.16
CA ARG A 69 2.68 -12.20 0.47
C ARG A 69 3.88 -12.91 1.11
N THR A 70 4.95 -12.19 1.45
CA THR A 70 6.12 -12.80 2.10
C THR A 70 5.83 -13.30 3.50
N GLU A 71 4.99 -12.60 4.26
CA GLU A 71 4.59 -13.00 5.60
C GLU A 71 3.70 -14.25 5.57
N GLU A 72 2.78 -14.30 4.62
CA GLU A 72 1.91 -15.45 4.39
C GLU A 72 2.71 -16.69 3.97
N LEU A 73 3.66 -16.56 3.03
CA LEU A 73 4.55 -17.65 2.62
C LEU A 73 5.36 -18.21 3.81
N ARG A 74 5.85 -17.33 4.70
CA ARG A 74 6.55 -17.76 5.94
C ARG A 74 5.61 -18.50 6.88
N HIS A 75 4.36 -18.06 6.99
CA HIS A 75 3.37 -18.72 7.82
C HIS A 75 3.04 -20.12 7.28
N GLN A 76 2.77 -20.23 5.98
CA GLN A 76 2.52 -21.51 5.30
C GLN A 76 3.71 -22.46 5.43
N THR A 77 4.94 -21.96 5.27
CA THR A 77 6.16 -22.77 5.43
C THR A 77 6.29 -23.32 6.86
N ARG A 78 5.91 -22.55 7.88
CA ARG A 78 5.93 -23.00 9.27
C ARG A 78 4.91 -24.10 9.51
N LEU A 79 3.69 -23.93 9.02
CA LEU A 79 2.63 -24.94 9.11
C LEU A 79 3.05 -26.24 8.42
N LEU A 80 3.65 -26.15 7.23
CA LEU A 80 4.13 -27.32 6.50
C LEU A 80 5.24 -28.08 7.26
N LYS A 81 6.17 -27.37 7.90
CA LYS A 81 7.19 -27.99 8.76
C LYS A 81 6.58 -28.71 9.96
N GLU A 82 5.58 -28.11 10.59
CA GLU A 82 4.89 -28.72 11.74
C GLU A 82 4.10 -29.97 11.32
N ILE A 83 3.41 -29.92 10.17
CA ILE A 83 2.71 -31.07 9.61
C ILE A 83 3.70 -32.21 9.32
N LYS A 84 4.85 -31.90 8.70
CA LYS A 84 5.89 -32.89 8.41
C LYS A 84 6.39 -33.57 9.68
N GLN A 85 6.73 -32.82 10.72
CA GLN A 85 7.18 -33.38 12.01
C GLN A 85 6.13 -34.29 12.67
N ARG A 86 4.85 -33.89 12.60
CA ARG A 86 3.74 -34.70 13.13
C ARG A 86 3.52 -35.99 12.34
N LEU A 87 3.81 -35.98 11.03
CA LEU A 87 3.71 -37.15 10.18
C LEU A 87 4.88 -38.12 10.45
N ASP A 88 6.11 -37.61 10.51
CA ASP A 88 7.31 -38.40 10.81
C ASP A 88 7.18 -39.11 12.18
N SER A 89 6.74 -38.38 13.21
CA SER A 89 6.49 -38.94 14.57
C SER A 89 5.29 -39.90 14.67
N ARG A 90 4.46 -39.99 13.64
CA ARG A 90 3.42 -41.02 13.50
C ARG A 90 3.91 -42.23 12.70
N SER A 91 4.87 -42.06 11.79
CA SER A 91 5.45 -43.14 11.00
C SER A 91 6.46 -43.98 11.78
N ASP A 92 7.09 -43.40 12.81
CA ASP A 92 8.02 -44.10 13.72
C ASP A 92 7.32 -44.87 14.86
N ARG A 93 5.98 -44.91 14.87
CA ARG A 93 5.15 -45.69 15.80
C ARG A 93 4.40 -46.79 15.07
#